data_AF-A0A7X7MV39-F1
#
_entry.id   AF-A0A7X7MV39-F1
#
_cell.length_a   1.000
_cell.length_b   1.000
_cell.length_c   1.000
_cell.angle_alpha   90.00
_cell.angle_beta   90.00
_cell.angle_gamma   90.00
#
_symmetry.space_group_name_H-M   'P 1'
#
loop_
_entity.id
_entity.type
_entity.pdbx_description
1 polymer ?
#
loop_
_entity_poly.entity_id
_entity_poly.type
_entity_poly.pdbx_seq_one_letter_code
_entity_poly.pdbx_strand_id
1 'polypeptide(L)'
;MDFSKICEEYYHIILGYLLSLTGGNRDLAEDLTQETFLRAIRKVGEFRGESKMSTWLCQIGKYVFYQYLEKKNHMREIPMDAALELAAKEQLETSYEAAHQ
;
A
#
# COMPACT_ATOMS: atom_id res chain seq x y z
N MET A 1 10.06 13.91 -14.05
CA MET A 1 10.30 13.80 -12.60
C MET A 1 10.89 12.42 -12.36
N ASP A 2 12.01 12.32 -11.65
CA ASP A 2 12.66 11.03 -11.37
C ASP A 2 12.02 10.43 -10.12
N PHE A 3 11.24 9.34 -10.29
CA PHE A 3 10.50 8.74 -9.19
C PHE A 3 11.41 8.05 -8.17
N SER A 4 12.57 7.54 -8.59
CA SER A 4 13.55 6.92 -7.68
C SER A 4 14.01 7.92 -6.62
N LYS A 5 14.23 9.18 -7.01
CA LYS A 5 14.58 10.25 -6.06
C LYS A 5 13.46 10.58 -5.09
N ILE A 6 12.20 10.54 -5.54
CA ILE A 6 11.04 10.72 -4.66
C ILE A 6 10.98 9.59 -3.64
N CYS A 7 11.19 8.34 -4.07
CA CYS A 7 11.25 7.22 -3.14
C CYS A 7 12.34 7.45 -2.10
N GLU A 8 13.58 7.71 -2.50
CA GLU A 8 14.71 7.93 -1.59
C GLU A 8 14.44 9.08 -0.60
N GLU A 9 13.94 10.22 -1.08
CA GLU A 9 13.71 11.41 -0.27
C GLU A 9 12.58 11.23 0.75
N TYR A 10 11.51 10.53 0.36
CA TYR A 10 10.29 10.45 1.18
C TYR A 10 10.10 9.12 1.87
N TYR A 11 10.90 8.08 1.59
CA TYR A 11 10.71 6.73 2.14
C TYR A 11 10.60 6.73 3.67
N HIS A 12 11.56 7.34 4.36
CA HIS A 12 11.57 7.36 5.83
C HIS A 12 10.42 8.17 6.43
N ILE A 13 9.97 9.22 5.73
CA ILE A 13 8.83 10.03 6.17
C ILE A 13 7.54 9.20 6.10
N ILE A 14 7.33 8.50 4.98
CA ILE A 14 6.15 7.67 4.76
C ILE A 14 6.17 6.44 5.66
N LEU A 15 7.32 5.78 5.81
CA LEU A 15 7.49 4.66 6.73
C LEU A 15 7.20 5.08 8.17
N GLY A 16 7.77 6.20 8.65
CA GLY A 16 7.51 6.69 10.00
C GLY A 16 6.05 7.07 10.23
N TYR A 17 5.41 7.67 9.23
CA TYR A 17 3.98 7.97 9.28
C TYR A 17 3.14 6.70 9.38
N LEU A 18 3.38 5.71 8.51
CA LEU A 18 2.63 4.45 8.52
C LEU A 18 2.92 3.62 9.76
N LEU A 19 4.15 3.64 10.28
CA LEU A 19 4.51 2.98 11.53
C LEU A 19 3.69 3.52 12.72
N SER A 20 3.38 4.82 12.72
CA SER A 20 2.50 5.41 13.73
C SER A 20 1.05 4.93 13.58
N LEU A 21 0.57 4.75 12.35
CA LEU A 21 -0.80 4.27 12.07
C LEU A 21 -0.96 2.77 12.36
N THR A 22 0.06 1.96 12.09
CA THR A 22 0.05 0.51 12.33
C THR A 22 0.25 0.14 13.80
N GLY A 23 0.39 1.12 14.70
CA GLY A 23 0.64 0.89 16.12
C GLY A 23 2.04 0.32 16.40
N GLY A 24 3.04 0.66 15.57
CA GLY A 24 4.41 0.18 15.72
C GLY A 24 4.70 -1.16 15.05
N ASN A 25 3.76 -1.74 14.31
CA ASN A 25 4.03 -2.93 13.49
C ASN A 25 4.88 -2.53 12.27
N ARG A 26 6.16 -2.88 12.31
CA ARG A 26 7.16 -2.51 11.29
C ARG A 26 6.94 -3.21 9.96
N ASP A 27 6.76 -4.53 9.95
CA ASP A 27 6.61 -5.30 8.72
C ASP A 27 5.41 -4.79 7.92
N LEU A 28 4.27 -4.60 8.60
CA LEU A 28 3.07 -4.02 7.98
C LEU A 28 3.32 -2.59 7.49
N ALA A 29 4.06 -1.76 8.23
CA ALA A 29 4.35 -0.41 7.80
C ALA A 29 5.23 -0.38 6.54
N GLU A 30 6.20 -1.28 6.43
CA GLU A 30 7.06 -1.44 5.25
C GLU A 30 6.23 -1.89 4.03
N ASP A 31 5.33 -2.86 4.19
CA ASP A 31 4.42 -3.31 3.12
C ASP A 31 3.51 -2.18 2.62
N LEU A 32 2.86 -1.45 3.56
CA LEU A 32 2.00 -0.32 3.22
C LEU A 32 2.81 0.83 2.59
N THR A 33 4.08 1.01 2.96
CA THR A 33 4.97 2.01 2.37
C THR A 33 5.25 1.68 0.91
N GLN A 34 5.58 0.42 0.61
CA GLN A 34 5.80 -0.04 -0.76
C GLN A 34 4.55 0.17 -1.62
N GLU A 35 3.38 -0.27 -1.12
CA GLU A 35 2.10 -0.07 -1.82
C GLU A 35 1.75 1.41 -2.01
N THR A 36 2.12 2.27 -1.06
CA THR A 36 1.96 3.74 -1.18
C THR A 36 2.75 4.27 -2.37
N PHE A 37 4.01 3.90 -2.51
CA PHE A 37 4.84 4.35 -3.64
C PHE A 37 4.39 3.73 -4.97
N LEU A 38 3.94 2.46 -4.99
CA LEU A 38 3.36 1.83 -6.18
C LEU A 38 2.09 2.54 -6.67
N ARG A 39 1.26 3.06 -5.76
CA ARG A 39 0.11 3.90 -6.15
C ARG A 39 0.53 5.30 -6.54
N ALA A 40 1.52 5.87 -5.87
CA ALA A 40 2.04 7.18 -6.18
C ALA A 40 2.62 7.23 -7.60
N ILE A 41 3.42 6.24 -8.03
CA ILE A 41 3.97 6.22 -9.39
C ILE A 41 2.88 6.19 -10.47
N ARG A 42 1.76 5.47 -10.21
CA ARG A 42 0.61 5.43 -11.13
C ARG A 42 -0.14 6.76 -11.20
N LYS A 43 -0.10 7.56 -10.13
CA LYS A 43 -0.84 8.83 -9.99
C LYS A 43 0.03 10.08 -10.08
N VAL A 44 1.35 9.95 -10.22
CA VAL A 44 2.28 11.09 -10.15
C VAL A 44 2.01 12.12 -11.24
N GLY A 45 1.49 11.70 -12.40
CA GLY A 45 1.06 12.61 -13.48
C GLY A 45 -0.15 13.48 -13.10
N GLU A 46 -0.92 13.10 -12.09
CA GLU A 46 -2.08 13.86 -11.58
C GLU A 46 -1.68 14.82 -10.45
N PHE A 47 -0.44 14.76 -9.97
CA PHE A 47 0.03 15.64 -8.91
C PHE A 47 0.19 17.08 -9.42
N ARG A 48 -0.73 17.96 -8.99
CA ARG A 48 -0.81 19.37 -9.43
C ARG A 48 0.17 20.31 -8.72
N GLY A 49 0.89 19.84 -7.69
CA GLY A 49 1.79 20.70 -6.90
C GLY A 49 1.09 21.69 -5.96
N GLU A 50 -0.22 21.56 -5.76
CA GLU A 50 -1.01 22.42 -4.85
C GLU A 50 -0.74 22.13 -3.36
N SER A 51 -0.05 21.02 -3.05
CA SER A 51 0.38 20.64 -1.71
C SER A 51 1.83 20.13 -1.73
N LYS A 52 2.46 19.98 -0.56
CA LYS A 52 3.78 19.35 -0.47
C LYS A 52 3.70 17.89 -0.94
N MET A 53 4.74 17.40 -1.61
CA MET A 53 4.84 16.00 -2.02
C MET A 53 4.63 15.04 -0.84
N SER A 54 5.22 15.35 0.33
CA SER A 54 5.00 14.58 1.56
C SER A 54 3.53 14.53 2.00
N THR A 55 2.80 15.64 1.90
CA THR A 55 1.36 15.68 2.21
C THR A 55 0.56 14.78 1.28
N TRP A 56 0.85 14.86 -0.02
CA TRP A 56 0.18 14.04 -1.02
C TRP A 56 0.49 12.54 -0.84
N LEU A 57 1.76 12.18 -0.59
CA LEU A 57 2.16 10.81 -0.30
C LEU A 57 1.53 10.27 1.00
N CYS A 58 1.47 11.07 2.06
CA CYS A 58 0.79 10.69 3.30
C CYS A 58 -0.71 10.46 3.08
N GLN A 59 -1.36 11.20 2.18
CA GLN A 59 -2.77 10.98 1.83
C GLN A 59 -2.96 9.64 1.13
N ILE A 60 -2.05 9.27 0.22
CA ILE A 60 -2.06 7.94 -0.41
C ILE A 60 -1.82 6.87 0.66
N GLY A 61 -0.82 7.02 1.52
CA GLY A 61 -0.52 6.04 2.57
C GLY A 61 -1.66 5.84 3.56
N LYS A 62 -2.34 6.93 3.95
CA LYS A 62 -3.54 6.87 4.78
C LYS A 62 -4.66 6.08 4.10
N TYR A 63 -4.87 6.27 2.80
CA TYR A 63 -5.86 5.52 2.02
C TYR A 63 -5.51 4.02 1.94
N VAL A 64 -4.24 3.69 1.68
CA VAL A 64 -3.75 2.30 1.67
C VAL A 64 -3.97 1.63 3.03
N PHE A 65 -3.64 2.33 4.12
CA PHE A 65 -3.87 1.82 5.48
C PHE A 65 -5.35 1.56 5.77
N TYR A 66 -6.26 2.45 5.39
CA TYR A 66 -7.69 2.21 5.59
C TYR A 66 -8.22 1.03 4.78
N GLN A 67 -7.77 0.87 3.54
CA GLN A 67 -8.14 -0.31 2.75
C GLN A 67 -7.64 -1.60 3.41
N TYR A 68 -6.43 -1.60 3.98
CA TYR A 68 -5.94 -2.73 4.75
C TYR A 68 -6.84 -3.02 5.96
N LEU A 69 -7.26 -1.99 6.71
CA LEU A 69 -8.18 -2.16 7.85
C LEU A 69 -9.55 -2.68 7.42
N GLU A 70 -10.09 -2.18 6.31
CA GLU A 70 -11.37 -2.62 5.76
C GLU A 70 -11.32 -4.10 5.37
N LYS A 71 -10.29 -4.50 4.60
CA LYS A 71 -10.03 -5.91 4.25
C LYS A 71 -9.87 -6.77 5.49
N LYS A 72 -9.08 -6.32 6.47
CA LYS A 72 -8.88 -7.06 7.73
C LYS A 72 -10.17 -7.22 8.52
N ASN A 73 -11.04 -6.21 8.52
CA ASN A 73 -12.32 -6.29 9.21
C ASN A 73 -13.29 -7.21 8.47
N HIS A 74 -13.30 -7.18 7.14
CA HIS A 74 -14.08 -8.13 6.34
C HIS A 74 -13.55 -9.55 6.55
N MET A 75 -12.24 -9.78 6.59
CA MET A 75 -11.66 -11.10 6.91
C MET A 75 -12.00 -11.63 8.30
N ARG A 76 -12.39 -10.77 9.26
CA ARG A 76 -12.96 -11.24 10.54
C ARG A 76 -14.40 -11.73 10.40
N GLU A 77 -15.14 -11.23 9.42
CA GLU A 77 -16.56 -11.52 9.20
C GLU A 77 -16.80 -12.48 8.02
N ILE A 78 -15.79 -12.77 7.21
CA ILE A 78 -15.89 -13.66 6.05
C ILE A 78 -16.07 -15.11 6.52
N PRO A 79 -17.16 -15.79 6.13
CA PRO A 79 -17.33 -17.22 6.36
C PRO A 79 -16.16 -18.01 5.76
N MET A 80 -15.74 -19.08 6.44
CA MET A 80 -14.56 -19.89 6.10
C MET A 80 -14.47 -20.25 4.61
N ASP A 81 -15.61 -20.57 3.99
CA ASP A 81 -15.69 -20.97 2.58
C ASP A 81 -15.28 -19.84 1.62
N ALA A 82 -15.66 -18.60 1.92
CA ALA A 82 -15.32 -17.44 1.12
C ALA A 82 -13.87 -16.97 1.34
N ALA A 83 -13.31 -17.19 2.53
CA ALA A 83 -11.89 -16.94 2.80
C ALA A 83 -10.99 -17.90 2.01
N LEU A 84 -11.42 -19.17 1.89
CA LEU A 84 -10.72 -20.19 1.12
C LEU A 84 -10.70 -19.86 -0.38
N GLU A 85 -11.81 -19.34 -0.90
CA GLU A 85 -11.91 -18.95 -2.31
C GLU A 85 -11.06 -17.72 -2.65
N LEU A 86 -10.94 -16.76 -1.72
CA LEU A 86 -10.10 -15.58 -1.90
C LEU A 86 -8.61 -15.93 -1.90
N ALA A 87 -8.19 -16.77 -0.95
CA ALA A 87 -6.81 -17.26 -0.87
C ALA A 87 -6.43 -18.07 -2.12
N ALA A 88 -7.36 -18.87 -2.65
CA ALA A 88 -7.15 -19.61 -3.89
C ALA A 88 -6.97 -18.69 -5.11
N LYS A 89 -7.72 -17.58 -5.18
CA LYS A 89 -7.57 -16.57 -6.25
C LYS A 89 -6.23 -15.85 -6.16
N GLU A 90 -5.81 -15.43 -4.97
CA GLU A 90 -4.51 -14.77 -4.76
C GLU A 90 -3.33 -15.68 -5.13
N GLN A 91 -3.39 -16.97 -4.80
CA GLN A 91 -2.37 -17.94 -5.20
C GLN A 91 -2.32 -18.16 -6.71
N LEU A 92 -3.48 -18.17 -7.38
CA LEU A 92 -3.56 -18.31 -8.83
C LEU A 92 -2.98 -17.08 -9.55
N GLU A 93 -3.27 -15.89 -9.05
CA GLU A 93 -2.80 -14.62 -9.61
C GLU A 93 -1.28 -14.47 -9.43
N THR A 94 -0.77 -14.81 -8.25
CA THR A 94 0.69 -14.87 -7.99
C THR A 94 1.39 -15.91 -8.87
N SER A 95 0.76 -17.07 -9.10
CA SER A 95 1.29 -18.11 -9.99
C SER A 95 1.27 -17.69 -11.46
N TYR A 96 0.29 -16.89 -11.87
CA TYR A 96 0.19 -16.37 -13.23
C TYR A 96 1.25 -15.31 -13.49
N GLU A 97 1.45 -14.38 -12.55
CA GLU A 97 2.50 -13.37 -12.63
C GLU A 97 3.91 -13.98 -12.66
N ALA A 98 4.17 -15.01 -11.84
CA ALA A 98 5.45 -15.71 -11.81
C ALA A 98 5.76 -16.51 -13.10
N ALA A 99 4.73 -16.92 -13.85
CA ALA A 99 4.89 -17.65 -15.11
C ALA A 99 5.09 -16.73 -16.33
N HIS A 100 4.81 -15.43 -16.17
CA HIS A 100 4.90 -14.42 -17.24
C HIS A 100 6.06 -13.44 -17.05
N GLN A 101 7.03 -13.79 -16.22
CA GLN A 101 8.28 -13.07 -15.98
C GLN A 101 9.46 -13.94 -16.38
#